data_AF-A0A969ZJF2-F1
#
_entry.id   AF-A0A969ZJF2-F1
#
_cell.length_a   1.000
_cell.length_b   1.000
_cell.length_c   1.000
_cell.angle_alpha   90.00
_cell.angle_beta   90.00
_cell.angle_gamma   90.00
#
_symmetry.space_group_name_H-M   'P 1'
#
loop_
_entity.id
_entity.type
_entity.pdbx_description
1 polymer ?
#
loop_
_entity_poly.entity_id
_entity_poly.type
_entity_poly.pdbx_seq_one_letter_code
_entity_poly.pdbx_strand_id
1 'polypeptide(L)'
;MKSPYEQNLENELYSLLDGKALDVARFISSDVEIHGWQELANAVSIRRLGYNDHGPVHMRKVAINAIKMFNILREAGIRTSIVKEDTGSEEDSRIAVLLSAFLHDIGMSVGRHSHEVSSFVLADRIIDRILDSVLENQLLR
;
A
#
# COMPACT_ATOMS: atom_id res chain seq x y z
N MET A 1 -5.16 17.10 6.99
CA MET A 1 -4.01 17.06 7.93
C MET A 1 -4.11 15.73 8.68
N LYS A 2 -3.06 14.91 8.69
CA LYS A 2 -3.13 13.57 9.28
C LYS A 2 -3.29 13.62 10.80
N SER A 3 -4.07 12.72 11.35
CA SER A 3 -4.18 12.54 12.79
C SER A 3 -2.85 12.08 13.42
N PRO A 4 -2.63 12.32 14.72
CA PRO A 4 -1.50 11.75 15.45
C PRO A 4 -1.45 10.22 15.37
N TYR A 5 -2.61 9.57 15.27
CA TYR A 5 -2.70 8.12 15.16
C TYR A 5 -2.19 7.61 13.80
N GLU A 6 -2.55 8.27 12.69
CA GLU A 6 -1.98 7.97 11.37
C GLU A 6 -0.47 8.12 11.36
N GLN A 7 0.06 9.19 11.97
CA GLN A 7 1.51 9.43 12.04
C GLN A 7 2.24 8.34 12.85
N ASN A 8 1.63 7.87 13.95
CA ASN A 8 2.20 6.76 14.73
C ASN A 8 2.24 5.46 13.93
N LEU A 9 1.19 5.15 13.16
CA LEU A 9 1.17 3.98 12.28
C LEU A 9 2.21 4.09 11.16
N GLU A 10 2.41 5.28 10.60
CA GLU A 10 3.46 5.51 9.61
C GLU A 10 4.85 5.26 10.19
N ASN A 11 5.12 5.77 11.40
CA ASN A 11 6.38 5.50 12.09
C ASN A 11 6.59 4.00 12.37
N GLU A 12 5.53 3.28 12.75
CA GLU A 12 5.59 1.82 12.90
C GLU A 12 5.91 1.14 11.56
N LEU A 13 5.22 1.50 10.48
CA LEU A 13 5.47 0.96 9.14
C LEU A 13 6.92 1.20 8.70
N TYR A 14 7.43 2.41 8.91
CA TYR A 14 8.82 2.75 8.57
C TYR A 14 9.84 1.94 9.37
N SER A 15 9.54 1.60 10.62
CA SER A 15 10.45 0.79 11.45
C SER A 15 10.59 -0.67 10.98
N LEU A 16 9.67 -1.15 10.14
CA LEU A 16 9.64 -2.51 9.61
C LEU A 16 10.35 -2.66 8.26
N LEU A 17 10.81 -1.55 7.68
CA LEU A 17 11.27 -1.47 6.31
C LEU A 17 12.67 -0.84 6.24
N ASP A 18 13.41 -1.24 5.23
CA ASP A 18 14.69 -0.65 4.83
C ASP A 18 14.72 -0.54 3.29
N GLY A 19 15.84 -0.02 2.76
CA GLY A 19 16.07 0.06 1.32
C GLY A 19 14.98 0.82 0.56
N LYS A 20 14.67 0.34 -0.65
CA LYS A 20 13.70 0.98 -1.55
C LYS A 20 12.27 0.83 -1.05
N ALA A 21 11.94 -0.24 -0.34
CA ALA A 21 10.63 -0.40 0.27
C ALA A 21 10.34 0.68 1.33
N LEU A 22 11.36 1.12 2.08
CA LEU A 22 11.22 2.26 2.99
C LEU A 22 10.98 3.58 2.24
N ASP A 23 11.69 3.80 1.13
CA ASP A 23 11.49 4.99 0.28
C ASP A 23 10.07 5.02 -0.28
N VAL A 24 9.57 3.89 -0.79
CA VAL A 24 8.17 3.73 -1.22
C VAL A 24 7.21 4.02 -0.07
N ALA A 25 7.44 3.49 1.13
CA ALA A 25 6.57 3.73 2.28
C ALA A 25 6.46 5.21 2.63
N ARG A 26 7.59 5.94 2.61
CA ARG A 26 7.62 7.39 2.84
C ARG A 26 6.89 8.15 1.73
N PHE A 27 7.09 7.74 0.48
CA PHE A 27 6.39 8.32 -0.67
C PHE A 27 4.87 8.18 -0.49
N ILE A 28 4.36 6.95 -0.42
CA ILE A 28 2.91 6.70 -0.40
C ILE A 28 2.22 7.28 0.83
N SER A 29 2.95 7.39 1.94
CA SER A 29 2.44 8.02 3.14
C SER A 29 2.31 9.54 2.95
N SER A 30 3.28 10.20 2.31
CA SER A 30 3.27 11.67 2.13
C SER A 30 2.46 12.15 0.92
N ASP A 31 2.06 11.24 0.04
CA ASP A 31 1.28 11.55 -1.16
C ASP A 31 -0.14 12.02 -0.83
N VAL A 32 -0.46 13.25 -1.27
CA VAL A 32 -1.74 13.92 -1.00
C VAL A 32 -2.91 13.31 -1.78
N GLU A 33 -2.67 12.73 -2.95
CA GLU A 33 -3.69 12.08 -3.76
C GLU A 33 -4.11 10.76 -3.11
N ILE A 34 -3.14 9.95 -2.69
CA ILE A 34 -3.42 8.70 -1.98
C ILE A 34 -4.21 8.97 -0.69
N HIS A 35 -3.79 9.97 0.10
CA HIS A 35 -4.52 10.35 1.31
C HIS A 35 -5.96 10.79 1.01
N GLY A 36 -6.16 11.58 -0.06
CA GLY A 36 -7.48 12.01 -0.51
C GLY A 36 -8.41 10.84 -0.89
N TRP A 37 -7.89 9.84 -1.62
CA TRP A 37 -8.64 8.65 -1.96
C TRP A 37 -9.05 7.83 -0.73
N GLN A 38 -8.14 7.68 0.24
CA GLN A 38 -8.41 6.98 1.49
C GLN A 38 -9.47 7.70 2.34
N GLU A 39 -9.42 9.03 2.44
CA GLU A 39 -10.44 9.83 3.11
C GLU A 39 -11.81 9.69 2.44
N LEU A 40 -11.84 9.70 1.09
CA LEU A 40 -13.08 9.53 0.34
C LEU A 40 -13.67 8.13 0.51
N ALA A 41 -12.82 7.08 0.46
CA ALA A 41 -13.21 5.71 0.76
C ALA A 41 -13.88 5.62 2.14
N ASN A 42 -13.29 6.26 3.15
CA ASN A 42 -13.88 6.28 4.48
C ASN A 42 -15.20 7.04 4.55
N ALA A 43 -15.31 8.18 3.84
CA ALA A 43 -16.53 8.95 3.78
C ALA A 43 -17.67 8.16 3.14
N VAL A 44 -17.41 7.41 2.07
CA VAL A 44 -18.41 6.52 1.46
C VAL A 44 -18.77 5.39 2.41
N SER A 45 -17.78 4.68 2.95
CA SER A 45 -18.02 3.53 3.84
C SER A 45 -18.81 3.92 5.10
N ILE A 46 -18.29 4.85 5.90
CA ILE A 46 -18.89 5.21 7.19
C ILE A 46 -20.12 6.08 7.00
N ARG A 47 -20.00 7.20 6.27
CA ARG A 47 -21.04 8.23 6.28
C ARG A 47 -22.20 7.90 5.35
N ARG A 48 -21.95 7.27 4.19
CA ARG A 48 -23.00 6.98 3.20
C ARG A 48 -23.60 5.59 3.38
N LEU A 49 -22.79 4.59 3.72
CA LEU A 49 -23.23 3.20 3.79
C LEU A 49 -23.42 2.66 5.21
N GLY A 50 -22.92 3.37 6.23
CA GLY A 50 -23.03 2.93 7.63
C GLY A 50 -22.13 1.74 7.97
N TYR A 51 -21.04 1.53 7.22
CA TYR A 51 -20.06 0.48 7.47
C TYR A 51 -18.91 0.97 8.35
N ASN A 52 -17.98 0.06 8.67
CA ASN A 52 -16.78 0.33 9.44
C ASN A 52 -15.68 1.02 8.60
N ASP A 53 -14.60 1.40 9.28
CA ASP A 53 -13.46 2.11 8.68
C ASP A 53 -12.88 1.39 7.46
N HIS A 54 -12.79 2.13 6.35
CA HIS A 54 -12.11 1.78 5.10
C HIS A 54 -11.18 2.94 4.69
N GLY A 55 -10.70 3.68 5.69
CA GLY A 55 -9.96 4.93 5.52
C GLY A 55 -8.44 4.81 5.66
N PRO A 56 -7.76 5.94 5.89
CA PRO A 56 -6.30 5.98 5.99
C PRO A 56 -5.74 5.08 7.09
N VAL A 57 -6.44 4.96 8.22
CA VAL A 57 -6.04 4.13 9.36
C VAL A 57 -6.14 2.65 9.01
N HIS A 58 -7.25 2.20 8.43
CA HIS A 58 -7.44 0.84 7.95
C HIS A 58 -6.30 0.39 7.04
N MET A 59 -6.04 1.12 5.96
CA MET A 59 -5.04 0.71 4.95
C MET A 59 -3.61 0.72 5.50
N ARG A 60 -3.27 1.63 6.43
CA ARG A 60 -1.98 1.60 7.15
C ARG A 60 -1.82 0.34 7.99
N LYS A 61 -2.86 -0.06 8.74
CA LYS A 61 -2.83 -1.30 9.53
C LYS A 61 -2.68 -2.54 8.65
N VAL A 62 -3.37 -2.58 7.51
CA VAL A 62 -3.24 -3.67 6.55
C VAL A 62 -1.81 -3.74 6.02
N ALA A 63 -1.21 -2.61 5.62
CA ALA A 63 0.18 -2.55 5.17
C ALA A 63 1.18 -3.00 6.25
N ILE A 64 1.04 -2.53 7.49
CA ILE A 64 1.90 -2.93 8.62
C ILE A 64 1.85 -4.45 8.82
N ASN A 65 0.64 -5.02 8.87
CA ASN A 65 0.50 -6.46 9.08
C ASN A 65 1.00 -7.27 7.88
N ALA A 66 0.78 -6.79 6.65
CA ALA A 66 1.30 -7.42 5.44
C ALA A 66 2.83 -7.49 5.46
N ILE A 67 3.50 -6.41 5.84
CA ILE A 67 4.97 -6.36 5.94
C ILE A 67 5.49 -7.23 7.10
N LYS A 68 4.81 -7.25 8.26
CA LYS A 68 5.17 -8.18 9.35
C LYS A 68 5.11 -9.63 8.88
N MET A 69 4.03 -10.03 8.18
CA MET A 69 3.90 -11.37 7.62
C MET A 69 4.98 -11.66 6.56
N PHE A 70 5.27 -10.69 5.68
CA PHE A 70 6.34 -10.81 4.70
C PHE A 70 7.70 -11.08 5.37
N ASN A 71 8.04 -10.30 6.40
CA ASN A 71 9.31 -10.43 7.13
C ASN A 71 9.40 -11.80 7.83
N ILE A 72 8.32 -12.30 8.44
CA ILE A 72 8.28 -13.64 9.04
C ILE A 72 8.54 -14.73 8.00
N LEU A 73 7.91 -14.65 6.83
CA LEU A 73 8.09 -15.64 5.75
C LEU A 73 9.52 -15.59 5.19
N ARG A 74 10.06 -14.39 5.01
CA ARG A 74 11.45 -14.15 4.60
C ARG A 74 12.44 -14.75 5.61
N GLU A 75 12.27 -14.49 6.90
CA GLU A 75 13.10 -15.04 7.97
C GLU A 75 13.06 -16.57 8.01
N ALA A 76 11.93 -17.17 7.64
CA ALA A 76 11.79 -18.62 7.47
C ALA A 76 12.40 -19.16 6.16
N GLY A 77 13.01 -18.33 5.32
CA GLY A 77 13.61 -18.72 4.04
C GLY A 77 12.61 -19.03 2.93
N ILE A 78 11.35 -18.59 3.07
CA ILE A 78 10.31 -18.82 2.06
C ILE A 78 10.48 -17.80 0.93
N ARG A 79 10.87 -18.29 -0.25
CA ARG A 79 10.96 -17.46 -1.46
C ARG A 79 9.57 -17.12 -2.02
N THR A 80 9.36 -15.84 -2.35
CA THR A 80 8.16 -15.31 -3.03
C THR A 80 8.09 -15.78 -4.48
N SER A 81 6.93 -15.64 -5.13
CA SER A 81 6.76 -16.01 -6.54
C SER A 81 7.71 -15.22 -7.45
N ILE A 82 7.79 -13.90 -7.27
CA ILE A 82 8.69 -13.01 -8.05
C ILE A 82 10.14 -13.50 -8.04
N VAL A 83 10.63 -13.98 -6.88
CA VAL A 83 11.98 -14.54 -6.75
C VAL A 83 12.08 -15.96 -7.29
N LYS A 84 11.05 -16.80 -7.10
CA LYS A 84 11.04 -18.18 -7.60
C LYS A 84 10.95 -18.27 -9.12
N GLU A 85 10.33 -17.28 -9.74
CA GLU A 85 10.08 -17.19 -11.17
C GLU A 85 11.13 -16.32 -11.90
N ASP A 86 12.17 -15.87 -11.19
CA ASP A 86 13.25 -15.02 -11.71
C ASP A 86 12.75 -13.74 -12.41
N THR A 87 11.60 -13.19 -11.98
CA THR A 87 11.01 -11.96 -12.54
C THR A 87 11.36 -10.70 -11.76
N GLY A 88 12.07 -10.84 -10.63
CA GLY A 88 12.51 -9.73 -9.80
C GLY A 88 13.16 -10.19 -8.50
N SER A 89 13.46 -9.22 -7.65
CA SER A 89 14.14 -9.42 -6.37
C SER A 89 13.17 -9.58 -5.19
N GLU A 90 13.73 -9.92 -4.04
CA GLU A 90 12.99 -9.89 -2.76
C GLU A 90 12.52 -8.47 -2.42
N GLU A 91 13.34 -7.45 -2.73
CA GLU A 91 12.98 -6.03 -2.58
C GLU A 91 11.74 -5.68 -3.42
N ASP A 92 11.70 -6.13 -4.68
CA ASP A 92 10.55 -5.93 -5.57
C ASP A 92 9.29 -6.62 -5.02
N SER A 93 9.46 -7.81 -4.45
CA SER A 93 8.37 -8.53 -3.80
C SER A 93 7.82 -7.76 -2.60
N ARG A 94 8.70 -7.18 -1.79
CA ARG A 94 8.32 -6.40 -0.61
C ARG A 94 7.60 -5.10 -1.00
N ILE A 95 8.08 -4.43 -2.05
CA ILE A 95 7.43 -3.24 -2.63
C ILE A 95 6.05 -3.59 -3.18
N ALA A 96 5.91 -4.70 -3.93
CA ALA A 96 4.63 -5.14 -4.46
C ALA A 96 3.60 -5.41 -3.35
N VAL A 97 4.01 -6.10 -2.28
CA VAL A 97 3.16 -6.35 -1.10
C VAL A 97 2.76 -5.05 -0.40
N LEU A 98 3.72 -4.13 -0.20
CA LEU A 98 3.48 -2.83 0.42
C LEU A 98 2.43 -2.02 -0.35
N LEU A 99 2.66 -1.82 -1.66
CA LEU A 99 1.78 -1.03 -2.52
C LEU A 99 0.39 -1.64 -2.60
N SER A 100 0.31 -2.97 -2.79
CA SER A 100 -0.96 -3.69 -2.82
C SER A 100 -1.72 -3.47 -1.54
N ALA A 101 -1.11 -3.68 -0.37
CA ALA A 101 -1.78 -3.53 0.92
C ALA A 101 -2.24 -2.10 1.21
N PHE A 102 -1.41 -1.10 0.89
CA PHE A 102 -1.69 0.30 1.18
C PHE A 102 -2.75 0.92 0.27
N LEU A 103 -2.95 0.36 -0.93
CA LEU A 103 -3.90 0.85 -1.93
C LEU A 103 -5.11 -0.08 -2.14
N HIS A 104 -5.17 -1.25 -1.50
CA HIS A 104 -6.13 -2.31 -1.84
C HIS A 104 -7.61 -1.89 -1.79
N ASP A 105 -7.93 -0.85 -1.03
CA ASP A 105 -9.30 -0.50 -0.67
C ASP A 105 -9.70 0.93 -1.10
N ILE A 106 -8.86 1.62 -1.89
CA ILE A 106 -9.18 2.95 -2.42
C ILE A 106 -10.42 2.96 -3.32
N GLY A 107 -10.77 1.82 -3.91
CA GLY A 107 -11.99 1.63 -4.69
C GLY A 107 -13.28 1.75 -3.88
N MET A 108 -13.21 1.66 -2.54
CA MET A 108 -14.35 1.98 -1.68
C MET A 108 -14.77 3.46 -1.81
N SER A 109 -13.93 4.32 -2.39
CA SER A 109 -14.31 5.68 -2.78
C SER A 109 -15.39 5.74 -3.86
N VAL A 110 -15.54 4.69 -4.68
CA VAL A 110 -16.57 4.58 -5.73
C VAL A 110 -17.84 3.97 -5.15
N GLY A 111 -17.72 2.88 -4.41
CA GLY A 111 -18.85 2.14 -3.84
C GLY A 111 -18.41 0.76 -3.38
N ARG A 112 -19.26 0.06 -2.61
CA ARG A 112 -18.88 -1.21 -1.98
C ARG A 112 -18.82 -2.37 -2.98
N HIS A 113 -19.65 -2.30 -4.00
CA HIS A 113 -19.73 -3.34 -5.02
C HIS A 113 -18.48 -3.28 -5.91
N SER A 114 -17.75 -4.39 -5.98
CA SER A 114 -16.52 -4.51 -6.77
C SER A 114 -15.48 -3.43 -6.46
N HIS A 115 -15.37 -3.04 -5.19
CA HIS A 115 -14.39 -2.05 -4.75
C HIS A 115 -12.96 -2.55 -4.99
N GLU A 116 -12.71 -3.86 -4.95
CA GLU A 116 -11.43 -4.47 -5.28
C GLU A 116 -11.01 -4.23 -6.74
N VAL A 117 -11.95 -4.33 -7.68
CA VAL A 117 -11.71 -4.03 -9.11
C VAL A 117 -11.52 -2.54 -9.30
N SER A 118 -12.31 -1.73 -8.59
CA SER A 118 -12.18 -0.27 -8.62
C SER A 118 -10.83 0.17 -8.05
N SER A 119 -10.34 -0.46 -6.97
CA SER A 119 -9.01 -0.22 -6.40
C SER A 119 -7.92 -0.54 -7.41
N PHE A 120 -8.01 -1.67 -8.10
CA PHE A 120 -7.05 -2.03 -9.15
C PHE A 120 -6.96 -0.95 -10.24
N VAL A 121 -8.11 -0.49 -10.76
CA VAL A 121 -8.16 0.54 -11.80
C VAL A 121 -7.62 1.88 -11.31
N LEU A 122 -7.98 2.29 -10.09
CA LEU A 122 -7.54 3.57 -9.52
C LEU A 122 -6.05 3.56 -9.14
N ALA A 123 -5.53 2.41 -8.70
CA ALA A 123 -4.16 2.28 -8.25
C ALA A 123 -3.14 2.23 -9.39
N ASP A 124 -3.54 1.80 -10.60
CA ASP A 124 -2.64 1.58 -11.74
C ASP A 124 -1.71 2.76 -12.03
N ARG A 125 -2.28 3.95 -12.30
CA ARG A 125 -1.50 5.16 -12.59
C ARG A 125 -0.72 5.68 -11.39
N ILE A 126 -1.23 5.45 -10.18
CA ILE A 126 -0.57 5.85 -8.93
C ILE A 126 0.69 4.99 -8.73
N ILE A 127 0.58 3.68 -8.92
CA ILE A 127 1.67 2.72 -8.81
C ILE A 127 2.74 3.02 -9.87
N ASP A 128 2.36 3.24 -11.13
CA ASP A 128 3.30 3.62 -12.20
C ASP A 128 4.13 4.86 -11.80
N ARG A 129 3.47 5.89 -11.26
CA ARG A 129 4.14 7.12 -10.80
C ARG A 129 5.10 6.85 -9.65
N ILE A 130 4.71 6.05 -8.67
CA ILE A 130 5.55 5.74 -7.51
C ILE A 130 6.78 4.94 -7.95
N LEU A 131 6.58 3.91 -8.75
CA LEU A 131 7.66 3.04 -9.21
C LEU A 131 8.63 3.80 -10.11
N ASP A 132 8.16 4.69 -10.99
CA ASP A 132 9.05 5.57 -11.76
C ASP A 132 9.95 6.42 -10.88
N SER A 133 9.43 6.93 -9.76
CA SER A 133 10.19 7.79 -8.86
C SER A 133 11.19 7.05 -7.98
N VAL A 134 10.97 5.76 -7.68
CA VAL A 134 11.82 5.01 -6.71
C VAL A 134 12.68 3.94 -7.40
N LEU A 135 12.25 3.45 -8.55
CA LEU A 135 12.94 2.42 -9.35
C LEU A 135 13.53 2.98 -10.65
N GLU A 136 13.89 4.26 -10.69
CA GLU A 136 14.42 4.95 -11.88
C GLU A 136 15.36 4.04 -12.71
N ASN A 137 15.03 3.85 -14.00
CA ASN A 137 15.77 3.04 -14.97
C ASN A 137 15.81 1.51 -14.75
N GLN A 138 15.01 0.97 -13.81
CA GLN A 138 14.91 -0.48 -13.57
C GLN A 138 13.63 -1.10 -14.15
N LEU A 139 12.68 -0.28 -14.59
CA LEU A 139 11.44 -0.74 -15.22
C LEU A 139 11.67 -0.93 -16.73
N LEU A 140 11.51 -2.16 -17.22
CA LEU A 140 11.38 -2.43 -18.65
C LEU A 140 10.02 -1.90 -19.10
N ARG A 141 10.01 -0.90 -19.98
CA ARG A 141 8.80 -0.33 -20.58
C ARG A 141 8.76 -0.63 -22.08
#